data_AF-A0A941W135-F1
#
_entry.id   AF-A0A941W135-F1
#
_cell.length_a   1.000
_cell.length_b   1.000
_cell.length_c   1.000
_cell.angle_alpha   90.00
_cell.angle_beta   90.00
_cell.angle_gamma   90.00
#
_symmetry.space_group_name_H-M   'P 1'
#
loop_
_entity.id
_entity.type
_entity.pdbx_description
1 polymer ?
#
loop_
_entity_poly.entity_id
_entity_poly.type
_entity_poly.pdbx_seq_one_letter_code
_entity_poly.pdbx_strand_id
1 'polypeptide(L)' 'MYCLTMKDINKYKTVTEVIEGYLKVEEASKILKLSERQIYRIKKRVEREGIKGILHKSRGVIKYSQCIVSVMHK' A
#
# COMPACT_ATOMS: atom_id res chain seq x y z
N MET A 1 -9.45 -6.43 -12.96
CA MET A 1 -10.60 -5.99 -12.16
C MET A 1 -10.05 -5.32 -10.89
N TYR A 2 -9.56 -4.06 -10.95
CA TYR A 2 -8.96 -3.33 -9.80
C TYR A 2 -8.96 -1.75 -9.88
N CYS A 3 -9.83 -1.01 -9.18
CA CYS A 3 -9.67 0.44 -8.96
C CYS A 3 -8.70 0.70 -7.79
N LEU A 4 -7.64 1.49 -7.99
CA LEU A 4 -6.73 1.89 -6.91
C LEU A 4 -7.28 3.14 -6.22
N THR A 5 -7.60 3.05 -4.93
CA THR A 5 -8.09 4.20 -4.15
C THR A 5 -6.94 4.95 -3.49
N MET A 6 -7.15 6.21 -3.08
CA MET A 6 -6.15 6.94 -2.27
C MET A 6 -5.77 6.21 -0.97
N LYS A 7 -6.71 5.43 -0.38
CA LYS A 7 -6.43 4.57 0.78
C LYS A 7 -5.49 3.41 0.43
N ASP A 8 -5.50 2.94 -0.81
CA ASP A 8 -4.61 1.89 -1.30
C ASP A 8 -3.24 2.44 -1.72
N ILE A 9 -3.17 3.66 -2.25
CA ILE A 9 -1.91 4.40 -2.48
C ILE A 9 -1.19 4.67 -1.15
N ASN A 10 -1.88 5.25 -0.16
CA ASN A 10 -1.29 5.52 1.15
C ASN A 10 -0.78 4.23 1.81
N LYS A 11 -1.57 3.15 1.74
CA LYS A 11 -1.17 1.82 2.22
C LYS A 11 0.05 1.27 1.48
N TYR A 12 0.18 1.52 0.18
CA TYR A 12 1.36 1.12 -0.59
C TYR A 12 2.59 1.91 -0.19
N LYS A 13 2.49 3.24 -0.06
CA LYS A 13 3.57 4.10 0.41
C LYS A 13 4.06 3.67 1.79
N THR A 14 3.16 3.60 2.79
CA THR A 14 3.50 3.19 4.16
C THR A 14 4.10 1.78 4.25
N VAL A 15 3.66 0.83 3.43
CA VAL A 15 4.27 -0.52 3.40
C VAL A 15 5.63 -0.52 2.71
N THR A 16 5.84 0.34 1.71
CA THR A 16 7.14 0.50 1.02
C THR A 16 8.17 1.08 1.99
N GLU A 17 7.81 2.11 2.77
CA GLU A 17 8.65 2.67 3.84
C GLU A 17 9.07 1.62 4.90
N VAL A 18 8.21 0.60 5.16
CA VAL A 18 8.52 -0.55 6.04
C VAL A 18 9.35 -1.65 5.36
N ILE A 19 9.37 -1.70 4.02
CA ILE A 19 10.26 -2.59 3.25
C ILE A 19 11.66 -1.98 3.20
N GLU A 20 11.75 -0.68 2.95
CA GLU A 20 12.99 0.10 2.87
C GLU A 20 13.65 0.34 4.25
N GLY A 21 12.89 0.16 5.35
CA GLY A 21 13.41 0.26 6.72
C GLY A 21 13.28 1.65 7.35
N TYR A 22 12.69 2.62 6.66
CA TYR A 22 12.40 3.96 7.17
C TYR A 22 11.30 4.00 8.24
N LEU A 23 10.43 2.97 8.29
CA LEU A 23 9.28 2.90 9.20
C LEU A 23 9.19 1.52 9.87
N LYS A 24 8.92 1.47 11.18
CA LYS A 24 8.71 0.20 11.89
C LYS A 24 7.32 -0.37 11.64
N VAL A 25 7.20 -1.69 11.74
CA VAL A 25 5.91 -2.41 11.59
C VAL A 25 4.86 -1.93 12.59
N GLU A 26 5.27 -1.63 13.82
CA GLU A 26 4.42 -1.06 14.89
C GLU A 26 3.88 0.34 14.54
N GLU A 27 4.66 1.16 13.85
CA GLU A 27 4.29 2.51 13.45
C GLU A 27 3.33 2.48 12.26
N ALA A 28 3.63 1.64 11.26
CA ALA A 28 2.73 1.35 10.15
C ALA A 28 1.39 0.73 10.60
N SER A 29 1.41 -0.12 11.62
CA SER A 29 0.23 -0.67 12.30
C SER A 29 -0.67 0.46 12.84
N LYS A 30 -0.09 1.43 13.56
CA LYS A 30 -0.80 2.62 14.08
C LYS A 30 -1.33 3.53 12.96
N ILE A 31 -0.50 3.83 11.94
CA ILE A 31 -0.86 4.70 10.80
C ILE A 31 -2.01 4.11 9.99
N LEU A 32 -1.93 2.82 9.63
CA LEU A 32 -2.93 2.16 8.80
C LEU A 32 -4.13 1.62 9.59
N LYS A 33 -4.06 1.66 10.93
CA LYS A 33 -5.05 1.07 11.86
C LYS A 33 -5.31 -0.41 11.56
N LEU A 34 -4.23 -1.15 11.32
CA LEU A 34 -4.23 -2.59 11.01
C LEU A 34 -3.35 -3.32 12.01
N SER A 35 -3.70 -4.57 12.37
CA SER A 35 -2.79 -5.39 13.17
C SER A 35 -1.45 -5.61 12.46
N GLU A 36 -0.36 -5.71 13.22
CA GLU A 36 0.98 -5.98 12.70
C GLU A 36 1.03 -7.25 11.84
N ARG A 37 0.27 -8.29 12.22
CA ARG A 37 0.10 -9.51 11.41
C ARG A 37 -0.45 -9.21 10.01
N GLN A 38 -1.34 -8.22 9.86
CA GLN A 38 -1.76 -7.75 8.55
C GLN A 38 -0.67 -6.95 7.83
N ILE A 39 0.11 -6.12 8.53
CA ILE A 39 1.24 -5.41 7.93
C ILE A 39 2.26 -6.41 7.37
N TYR A 40 2.70 -7.41 8.15
CA TYR A 40 3.58 -8.50 7.67
C TYR A 40 3.00 -9.24 6.46
N ARG A 41 1.70 -9.55 6.49
CA ARG A 41 1.01 -10.23 5.37
C ARG A 41 0.92 -9.35 4.11
N ILE A 42 0.78 -8.04 4.26
CA ILE A 42 0.76 -7.10 3.13
C ILE A 42 2.18 -6.90 2.61
N LYS A 43 3.18 -6.68 3.47
CA LYS A 43 4.61 -6.62 3.13
C LYS A 43 5.03 -7.80 2.26
N LYS A 44 4.78 -9.05 2.71
CA LYS A 44 5.09 -10.27 1.94
C LYS A 44 4.36 -10.37 0.59
N ARG A 45 3.19 -9.74 0.43
CA ARG A 45 2.50 -9.67 -0.87
C ARG A 45 3.08 -8.56 -1.76
N VAL A 46 3.42 -7.41 -1.19
CA VAL A 46 4.02 -6.29 -1.92
C VAL A 46 5.42 -6.64 -2.41
N GLU A 47 6.24 -7.34 -1.61
CA GLU A 47 7.55 -7.86 -2.02
C GLU A 47 7.46 -8.81 -3.23
N ARG A 48 6.35 -9.56 -3.37
CA ARG A 48 6.12 -10.52 -4.47
C ARG A 48 5.42 -9.93 -5.70
N GLU A 49 4.46 -9.04 -5.48
CA GLU A 49 3.44 -8.64 -6.46
C GLU A 49 3.41 -7.11 -6.68
N GLY A 50 4.28 -6.36 -6.00
CA GLY A 50 4.30 -4.90 -5.98
C GLY A 50 2.96 -4.32 -5.52
N ILE A 51 2.52 -3.25 -6.18
CA ILE A 51 1.24 -2.60 -5.87
C ILE A 51 0.03 -3.54 -5.98
N LYS A 52 0.13 -4.63 -6.76
CA LYS A 52 -0.94 -5.65 -6.87
C LYS A 52 -1.16 -6.41 -5.56
N GLY A 53 -0.15 -6.50 -4.69
CA GLY A 53 -0.26 -7.15 -3.37
C GLY A 53 -1.23 -6.48 -2.39
N ILE A 54 -1.58 -5.21 -2.64
CA ILE A 54 -2.57 -4.42 -1.89
C ILE A 54 -3.97 -4.45 -2.53
N LEU A 55 -4.04 -4.72 -3.83
CA LEU A 55 -5.30 -4.75 -4.57
C LEU A 55 -6.17 -5.92 -4.10
N HIS A 56 -7.41 -5.62 -3.70
CA HIS A 56 -8.34 -6.64 -3.22
C HIS A 56 -8.87 -7.47 -4.40
N LYS A 57 -8.58 -8.78 -4.43
CA LYS A 57 -8.85 -9.76 -5.52
C LYS A 57 -10.31 -9.84 -6.05
N SER A 58 -11.24 -9.08 -5.48
CA SER A 58 -12.68 -9.09 -5.77
C SER A 58 -13.27 -7.71 -6.13
N ARG A 59 -12.45 -6.72 -6.51
CA ARG A 59 -12.91 -5.37 -6.94
C ARG A 59 -12.96 -5.21 -8.47
N GLY A 60 -13.51 -4.09 -8.98
CA GLY A 60 -13.78 -3.76 -10.41
C GLY A 60 -12.66 -2.98 -11.14
N VAL A 61 -12.67 -2.89 -12.49
CA VAL A 61 -11.53 -2.58 -13.43
C VAL A 61 -10.68 -1.32 -13.16
N ILE A 62 -9.40 -1.41 -13.58
CA ILE A 62 -8.41 -0.32 -13.57
C ILE A 62 -8.82 0.75 -14.58
N LYS A 63 -9.12 1.97 -14.11
CA LYS A 63 -9.00 3.19 -14.91
C LYS A 63 -7.99 4.13 -14.23
N TYR A 64 -7.03 4.62 -15.02
CA TYR A 64 -5.95 5.49 -14.57
C TYR A 64 -6.46 6.93 -14.44
N SER A 65 -7.16 7.23 -13.36
CA SER A 65 -7.77 8.56 -13.17
C SER A 65 -7.78 8.99 -11.70
N GLN A 66 -6.59 9.14 -11.10
CA GLN A 66 -6.21 10.30 -10.26
C GLN A 66 -4.77 10.20 -9.71
N CYS A 67 -4.05 11.33 -9.80
CA CYS A 67 -2.89 11.72 -8.99
C CYS A 67 -1.63 10.83 -9.00
N ILE A 68 -0.83 10.92 -10.08
CA ILE A 68 0.61 10.58 -10.06
C ILE A 68 1.49 11.79 -9.70
N VAL A 69 1.03 13.02 -9.91
CA VAL A 69 1.89 14.22 -10.03
C VAL A 69 2.23 15.02 -8.76
N SER A 70 1.69 14.69 -7.58
CA SER A 70 1.78 15.62 -6.42
C SER A 70 2.65 15.18 -5.23
N VAL A 71 3.29 14.01 -5.26
CA VAL A 71 3.91 13.39 -4.05
C VAL A 71 5.41 13.06 -4.19
N MET A 72 6.04 13.29 -5.34
CA MET A 72 7.49 13.01 -5.54
C MET A 72 8.36 14.26 -5.81
N HIS A 73 7.80 15.46 -5.71
CA HIS A 73 8.53 16.73 -5.80
C HIS A 73 8.13 17.68 -4.67
N LYS A 74 8.72 17.49 -3.49
CA LYS A 74 9.04 18.52 -2.49
C LYS A 74 10.00 17.93 -1.45
#